data_AF-A0A0F2QWH2-F1
#
_entry.id   AF-A0A0F2QWH2-F1
#
_cell.length_a   1.000
_cell.length_b   1.000
_cell.length_c   1.000
_cell.angle_alpha   90.00
_cell.angle_beta   90.00
_cell.angle_gamma   90.00
#
_symmetry.space_group_name_H-M   'P 1'
#
loop_
_entity.id
_entity.type
_entity.pdbx_description
1 polymer ?
#
loop_
_entity_poly.entity_id
_entity_poly.type
_entity_poly.pdbx_seq_one_letter_code
_entity_poly.pdbx_strand_id
1 'polypeptide(L)'
;MNIVIGTLLLTLGRKLFWLFVALTGVVVGFRLAEAYLPTQPNWMVLLAGLAGGLLGALLALFFQKVAIGVAGFLTGSAVMTHFAVLFDWAPILAIQFAGGVVGAILLYLIFDWGLIVLSSVAGATLIVQTVNWTPAQEMVLYIGLIVAGILIQARLMRMQ
;
A
#
# COMPACT_ATOMS: atom_id res chain seq x y z
N MET A 1 -2.39 10.96 29.18
CA MET A 1 -1.88 11.55 27.91
C MET A 1 -0.95 10.59 27.16
N ASN A 2 0.03 9.99 27.83
CA ASN A 2 1.02 9.10 27.19
C ASN A 2 0.46 7.78 26.62
N ILE A 3 -0.67 7.27 27.12
CA ILE A 3 -1.33 6.07 26.57
C ILE A 3 -1.97 6.37 25.21
N VAL A 4 -2.60 7.54 25.04
CA VAL A 4 -3.20 7.94 23.76
C VAL A 4 -2.13 8.14 22.69
N ILE A 5 -1.02 8.78 23.08
CA ILE A 5 0.14 9.02 22.21
C ILE A 5 0.89 7.71 21.91
N GLY A 6 1.00 6.79 22.88
CA GLY A 6 1.57 5.45 22.70
C GLY A 6 0.72 4.55 21.78
N THR A 7 -0.61 4.61 21.88
CA THR A 7 -1.53 3.93 20.96
C THR A 7 -1.50 4.56 19.55
N LEU A 8 -1.32 5.88 19.46
CA LEU A 8 -1.09 6.56 18.19
C LEU A 8 0.25 6.15 17.57
N LEU A 9 1.35 6.14 18.33
CA LEU A 9 2.68 5.75 17.88
C LEU A 9 2.78 4.27 17.47
N LEU A 10 2.11 3.36 18.20
CA LEU A 10 2.05 1.94 17.85
C LEU A 10 1.24 1.63 16.58
N THR A 11 0.48 2.60 16.05
CA THR A 11 -0.41 2.36 14.91
C THR A 11 0.08 2.96 13.58
N LEU A 12 1.11 3.81 13.57
CA LEU A 12 1.47 4.59 12.38
C LEU A 12 2.31 3.86 11.30
N GLY A 13 2.70 2.59 11.51
CA GLY A 13 3.31 1.77 10.44
C GLY A 13 2.25 1.19 9.49
N ARG A 14 1.45 0.23 9.98
CA ARG A 14 0.44 -0.50 9.20
C ARG A 14 -0.73 0.36 8.69
N LYS A 15 -0.92 1.58 9.23
CA LYS A 15 -1.99 2.51 8.84
C LYS A 15 -1.78 3.18 7.48
N LEU A 16 -0.57 3.20 6.93
CA LEU A 16 -0.30 3.82 5.63
C LEU A 16 -1.02 3.09 4.49
N PHE A 17 -1.13 1.76 4.53
CA PHE A 17 -1.91 1.02 3.53
C PHE A 17 -3.40 1.34 3.63
N TRP A 18 -3.95 1.29 4.84
CA TRP A 18 -5.36 1.57 5.07
C TRP A 18 -5.74 2.96 4.55
N LEU A 19 -4.92 3.96 4.88
CA LEU A 19 -5.14 5.34 4.47
C LEU A 19 -4.93 5.51 2.96
N PHE A 20 -3.94 4.83 2.36
CA PHE A 20 -3.74 4.82 0.91
C PHE A 20 -4.92 4.20 0.17
N VAL A 21 -5.41 3.03 0.60
CA VAL A 21 -6.57 2.37 -0.01
C VAL A 21 -7.84 3.19 0.23
N ALA A 22 -7.98 3.84 1.39
CA ALA A 22 -9.08 4.77 1.66
C ALA A 22 -9.04 5.97 0.70
N LEU A 23 -7.91 6.65 0.56
CA LEU A 23 -7.76 7.77 -0.37
C LEU A 23 -8.00 7.34 -1.82
N THR A 24 -7.47 6.20 -2.22
CA THR A 24 -7.72 5.62 -3.55
C THR A 24 -9.21 5.31 -3.72
N GLY A 25 -9.87 4.76 -2.70
CA GLY A 25 -11.30 4.50 -2.68
C GLY A 25 -12.15 5.78 -2.77
N VAL A 26 -11.68 6.88 -2.18
CA VAL A 26 -12.30 8.20 -2.33
C VAL A 26 -12.20 8.68 -3.78
N VAL A 27 -11.01 8.64 -4.38
CA VAL A 27 -10.79 9.06 -5.78
C VAL A 27 -11.62 8.22 -6.75
N VAL A 28 -11.64 6.90 -6.56
CA VAL A 28 -12.45 5.99 -7.37
C VAL A 28 -13.93 6.25 -7.14
N GLY A 29 -14.36 6.47 -5.89
CA GLY A 29 -15.73 6.82 -5.54
C GLY A 29 -16.20 8.10 -6.21
N PHE A 30 -15.34 9.13 -6.28
CA PHE A 30 -15.61 10.35 -7.03
C PHE A 30 -15.74 10.10 -8.54
N ARG A 31 -14.79 9.38 -9.14
CA ARG A 31 -14.84 9.07 -10.58
C ARG A 31 -16.07 8.26 -10.97
N LEU A 32 -16.46 7.29 -10.15
CA LEU A 32 -17.68 6.51 -10.35
C LEU A 32 -18.93 7.38 -10.19
N ALA A 33 -18.96 8.26 -9.18
CA ALA A 33 -20.07 9.18 -8.99
C ALA A 33 -20.22 10.13 -10.19
N GLU A 34 -19.13 10.70 -10.69
CA GLU A 34 -19.15 11.57 -11.88
C GLU A 34 -19.56 10.82 -13.15
N ALA A 35 -19.11 9.57 -13.32
CA ALA A 35 -19.40 8.77 -14.50
C ALA A 35 -20.86 8.29 -14.55
N TYR A 36 -21.44 7.89 -13.42
CA TYR A 36 -22.79 7.29 -13.37
C TYR A 36 -23.87 8.23 -12.82
N LEU A 37 -23.50 9.33 -12.16
CA LEU A 37 -24.42 10.32 -11.57
C LEU A 37 -24.10 11.77 -12.02
N PRO A 38 -24.01 12.06 -13.33
CA PRO A 38 -23.56 13.37 -13.84
C PRO A 38 -24.48 14.55 -13.51
N THR A 39 -25.74 14.32 -13.11
CA THR A 39 -26.76 15.36 -12.85
C THR A 39 -27.12 15.55 -11.37
N GLN A 40 -26.40 14.91 -10.45
CA GLN A 40 -26.72 14.94 -9.02
C GLN A 40 -26.04 16.11 -8.28
N PRO A 41 -26.64 16.60 -7.18
CA PRO A 41 -26.09 17.71 -6.41
C PRO A 41 -24.74 17.34 -5.77
N ASN A 42 -23.86 18.34 -5.64
CA ASN A 42 -22.46 18.18 -5.18
C ASN A 42 -22.30 17.39 -3.86
N TRP A 43 -23.29 17.45 -2.98
CA TRP A 43 -23.29 16.73 -1.71
C TRP A 43 -23.37 15.20 -1.86
N MET A 44 -24.03 14.71 -2.92
CA MET A 44 -24.19 13.28 -3.18
C MET A 44 -22.91 12.67 -3.78
N VAL A 45 -22.18 13.45 -4.60
CA VAL A 45 -20.84 13.10 -5.11
C VAL A 45 -19.83 13.01 -3.96
N LEU A 46 -19.87 13.95 -3.02
CA LEU A 46 -19.08 13.91 -1.77
C LEU A 46 -19.40 12.67 -0.92
N LEU A 47 -20.67 12.35 -0.74
CA LEU A 47 -21.11 11.15 -0.01
C LEU A 47 -20.60 9.86 -0.68
N ALA A 48 -20.66 9.77 -2.01
CA ALA A 48 -20.16 8.62 -2.76
C ALA A 48 -18.63 8.46 -2.64
N GLY A 49 -17.87 9.54 -2.73
CA GLY A 49 -16.42 9.55 -2.48
C GLY A 49 -16.09 9.08 -1.06
N LEU A 50 -16.74 9.65 -0.04
CA LEU A 50 -16.53 9.26 1.35
C LEU A 50 -16.93 7.79 1.62
N ALA A 51 -18.04 7.32 1.04
CA ALA A 51 -18.47 5.93 1.14
C ALA A 51 -17.47 4.98 0.48
N GLY A 52 -17.00 5.31 -0.73
CA GLY A 52 -15.96 4.55 -1.43
C GLY A 52 -14.66 4.48 -0.63
N GLY A 53 -14.26 5.60 -0.03
CA GLY A 53 -13.10 5.67 0.85
C GLY A 53 -13.25 4.81 2.10
N LEU A 54 -14.40 4.89 2.78
CA LEU A 54 -14.71 4.10 3.97
C LEU A 54 -14.74 2.59 3.67
N LEU A 55 -15.35 2.19 2.56
CA LEU A 55 -15.38 0.80 2.13
C LEU A 55 -13.98 0.29 1.80
N GLY A 56 -13.20 1.06 1.03
CA GLY A 56 -11.80 0.71 0.71
C GLY A 56 -10.95 0.57 1.97
N ALA A 57 -11.12 1.49 2.92
CA ALA A 57 -10.56 1.40 4.25
C ALA A 57 -10.92 0.07 4.95
N LEU A 58 -12.21 -0.22 5.12
CA LEU A 58 -12.66 -1.41 5.85
C LEU A 58 -12.11 -2.71 5.22
N LEU A 59 -12.14 -2.79 3.89
CA LEU A 59 -11.57 -3.91 3.14
C LEU A 59 -10.06 -4.05 3.41
N ALA A 60 -9.33 -2.93 3.40
CA ALA A 60 -7.90 -2.92 3.66
C ALA A 60 -7.55 -3.44 5.05
N LEU A 61 -8.26 -3.04 6.12
CA LEU A 61 -7.94 -3.51 7.48
C LEU A 61 -8.05 -5.03 7.62
N PHE A 62 -9.07 -5.60 6.98
CA PHE A 62 -9.39 -7.01 7.16
C PHE A 62 -8.50 -7.90 6.28
N PHE A 63 -8.32 -7.54 5.01
CA PHE A 63 -7.67 -8.42 4.04
C PHE A 63 -6.16 -8.23 3.95
N GLN A 64 -5.60 -7.08 4.37
CA GLN A 64 -4.18 -6.79 4.15
C GLN A 64 -3.25 -7.86 4.72
N LYS A 65 -3.33 -8.15 6.02
CA LYS A 65 -2.39 -9.07 6.68
C LYS A 65 -2.53 -10.50 6.17
N VAL A 66 -3.76 -10.93 5.90
CA VAL A 66 -4.04 -12.27 5.38
C VAL A 66 -3.54 -12.40 3.95
N ALA A 67 -3.83 -11.42 3.09
CA ALA A 67 -3.38 -11.41 1.71
C ALA A 67 -1.85 -11.44 1.60
N ILE A 68 -1.15 -10.63 2.41
CA ILE A 68 0.33 -10.60 2.47
C ILE A 68 0.88 -11.97 2.87
N GLY A 69 0.34 -12.55 3.95
CA GLY A 69 0.80 -13.83 4.47
C GLY A 69 0.55 -14.98 3.48
N VAL A 70 -0.65 -15.04 2.89
CA VAL A 70 -1.00 -16.08 1.91
C VAL A 70 -0.20 -15.91 0.62
N ALA A 71 -0.09 -14.69 0.08
CA ALA A 71 0.70 -14.43 -1.12
C ALA A 71 2.18 -14.78 -0.90
N GLY A 72 2.74 -14.38 0.24
CA GLY A 72 4.13 -14.68 0.58
C GLY A 72 4.35 -16.17 0.81
N PHE A 73 3.39 -16.88 1.42
CA PHE A 73 3.47 -18.31 1.61
C PHE A 73 3.43 -19.09 0.29
N LEU A 74 2.46 -18.78 -0.58
CA LEU A 74 2.32 -19.44 -1.87
C LEU A 74 3.50 -19.14 -2.79
N THR A 75 3.97 -17.90 -2.81
CA THR A 75 5.14 -17.51 -3.62
C THR A 75 6.42 -18.15 -3.06
N GLY A 76 6.59 -18.13 -1.74
CA GLY A 76 7.76 -18.71 -1.07
C GLY A 76 7.86 -20.22 -1.24
N SER A 77 6.74 -20.94 -1.15
CA SER A 77 6.72 -22.38 -1.39
C SER A 77 7.02 -22.72 -2.86
N ALA A 78 6.48 -21.95 -3.81
CA ALA A 78 6.79 -22.10 -5.22
C ALA A 78 8.27 -21.83 -5.53
N VAL A 79 8.83 -20.74 -5.02
CA VAL A 79 10.26 -20.41 -5.17
C VAL A 79 11.12 -21.53 -4.61
N MET A 80 10.83 -22.01 -3.39
CA MET A 80 11.60 -23.10 -2.79
C MET A 80 11.48 -24.41 -3.59
N THR A 81 10.35 -24.66 -4.25
CA THR A 81 10.19 -25.81 -5.15
C THR A 81 11.14 -25.71 -6.34
N HIS A 82 11.29 -24.52 -6.93
CA HIS A 82 12.27 -24.30 -8.01
C HIS A 82 13.71 -24.50 -7.53
N PHE A 83 14.03 -24.03 -6.32
CA PHE A 83 15.34 -24.28 -5.71
C PHE A 83 15.58 -25.77 -5.46
N ALA A 84 14.58 -26.49 -4.93
CA ALA A 84 14.71 -27.93 -4.70
C ALA A 84 15.03 -28.69 -6.00
N VAL A 85 14.36 -28.36 -7.09
CA VAL A 85 14.65 -28.94 -8.42
C VAL A 85 16.05 -28.56 -8.91
N LEU A 86 16.48 -27.31 -8.73
CA LEU A 86 17.80 -26.83 -9.17
C LEU A 86 18.96 -27.55 -8.44
N PHE A 87 18.77 -27.86 -7.16
CA PHE A 87 19.79 -28.49 -6.31
C PHE A 87 19.61 -30.01 -6.17
N ASP A 88 18.71 -30.61 -6.96
CA ASP A 88 18.37 -32.04 -6.91
C ASP A 88 17.92 -32.52 -5.52
N TRP A 89 17.29 -31.63 -4.75
CA TRP A 89 16.70 -31.97 -3.46
C TRP A 89 15.33 -32.61 -3.67
N ALA A 90 15.03 -33.65 -2.90
CA ALA A 90 13.70 -34.24 -2.88
C ALA A 90 12.67 -33.15 -2.48
N PRO A 91 11.61 -32.92 -3.29
CA PRO A 91 10.63 -31.86 -3.04
C PRO A 91 9.63 -32.28 -1.95
N ILE A 92 10.14 -32.54 -0.74
CA ILE A 92 9.33 -32.94 0.40
C ILE A 92 8.52 -31.75 0.93
N LEU A 93 7.32 -32.04 1.44
CA LEU A 93 6.39 -31.03 1.97
C LEU A 93 7.05 -30.11 3.02
N ALA A 94 7.98 -30.64 3.82
CA ALA A 94 8.71 -29.86 4.82
C ALA A 94 9.52 -28.70 4.21
N ILE A 95 10.18 -28.92 3.07
CA ILE A 95 10.97 -27.88 2.38
C ILE A 95 10.04 -26.82 1.79
N GLN A 96 8.94 -27.23 1.16
CA GLN A 96 7.94 -26.30 0.61
C GLN A 96 7.29 -25.46 1.70
N PHE A 97 6.97 -26.06 2.84
CA PHE A 97 6.41 -25.37 4.00
C PHE A 97 7.41 -24.37 4.58
N ALA A 98 8.68 -24.75 4.73
CA ALA A 98 9.75 -23.84 5.15
C ALA A 98 9.90 -22.66 4.17
N GLY A 99 9.90 -22.93 2.87
CA GLY A 99 9.89 -21.92 1.82
C GLY A 99 8.71 -20.95 1.92
N GLY A 100 7.51 -21.49 2.18
CA GLY A 100 6.31 -20.67 2.37
C GLY A 100 6.38 -19.82 3.64
N VAL A 101 6.82 -20.35 4.77
CA VAL A 101 7.00 -19.56 6.00
C VAL A 101 8.01 -18.43 5.78
N VAL A 102 9.16 -18.74 5.17
CA VAL A 102 10.19 -17.75 4.83
C VAL A 102 9.64 -16.70 3.88
N GLY A 103 8.90 -17.11 2.84
CA GLY A 103 8.28 -16.19 1.88
C GLY A 103 7.21 -15.29 2.51
N ALA A 104 6.39 -15.82 3.42
CA ALA A 104 5.43 -15.04 4.19
C ALA A 104 6.11 -13.99 5.05
N ILE A 105 7.19 -14.36 5.75
CA ILE A 105 8.00 -13.43 6.57
C ILE A 105 8.66 -12.37 5.69
N LEU A 106 9.30 -12.76 4.58
CA LEU A 106 9.96 -11.84 3.66
C LEU A 106 8.97 -10.84 3.05
N LEU A 107 7.83 -11.32 2.55
CA LEU A 107 6.81 -10.44 1.98
C LEU A 107 6.26 -9.52 3.06
N TYR A 108 6.07 -10.01 4.29
CA TYR A 108 5.69 -9.17 5.42
C TYR A 108 6.70 -8.04 5.70
N LEU A 109 8.01 -8.32 5.63
CA LEU A 109 9.06 -7.29 5.79
C LEU A 109 9.08 -6.29 4.63
N ILE A 110 8.93 -6.76 3.39
CA ILE A 110 9.05 -5.92 2.19
C ILE A 110 7.77 -5.10 1.98
N PHE A 111 6.61 -5.58 2.43
CA PHE A 111 5.34 -4.92 2.17
C PHE A 111 5.31 -3.48 2.67
N ASP A 112 5.81 -3.23 3.88
CA ASP A 112 5.86 -1.88 4.45
C ASP A 112 6.72 -0.93 3.61
N TRP A 113 7.84 -1.41 3.06
CA TRP A 113 8.65 -0.64 2.10
C TRP A 113 7.92 -0.38 0.79
N GLY A 114 7.19 -1.38 0.28
CA GLY A 114 6.35 -1.22 -0.91
C GLY A 114 5.29 -0.12 -0.73
N LEU A 115 4.68 -0.04 0.45
CA LEU A 115 3.73 1.02 0.79
C LEU A 115 4.36 2.40 0.79
N ILE A 116 5.58 2.53 1.31
CA ILE A 116 6.30 3.81 1.35
C ILE A 116 6.51 4.33 -0.07
N VAL A 117 6.94 3.46 -0.98
CA VAL A 117 7.18 3.82 -2.38
C VAL A 117 5.86 4.21 -3.06
N LEU A 118 4.83 3.37 -2.95
CA LEU A 118 3.51 3.63 -3.56
C LEU A 118 2.87 4.92 -3.04
N SER A 119 2.94 5.16 -1.72
CA SER A 119 2.43 6.39 -1.10
C SER A 119 3.18 7.62 -1.59
N SER A 120 4.51 7.54 -1.70
CA SER A 120 5.34 8.66 -2.17
C SER A 120 5.04 8.98 -3.65
N VAL A 121 4.90 7.95 -4.49
CA VAL A 121 4.50 8.07 -5.90
C VAL A 121 3.12 8.69 -6.03
N ALA A 122 2.12 8.17 -5.31
CA ALA A 122 0.77 8.70 -5.38
C ALA A 122 0.67 10.15 -4.86
N GLY A 123 1.33 10.45 -3.75
CA GLY A 123 1.40 11.80 -3.20
C GLY A 123 2.07 12.78 -4.17
N ALA A 124 3.18 12.38 -4.79
CA ALA A 124 3.85 13.18 -5.81
C ALA A 124 2.94 13.42 -7.04
N THR A 125 2.22 12.40 -7.51
CA THR A 125 1.30 12.52 -8.66
C THR A 125 0.21 13.54 -8.37
N LEU A 126 -0.42 13.48 -7.19
CA LEU A 126 -1.48 14.41 -6.81
C LEU A 126 -0.98 15.85 -6.74
N ILE A 127 0.23 16.09 -6.21
CA ILE A 127 0.79 17.43 -6.13
C ILE A 127 1.11 17.96 -7.53
N VAL A 128 1.80 17.18 -8.36
CA VAL A 128 2.22 17.60 -9.71
C VAL A 128 1.01 17.90 -10.59
N GLN A 129 -0.07 17.13 -10.48
CA GLN A 129 -1.32 17.37 -11.25
C GLN A 129 -2.04 18.68 -10.89
N THR A 130 -1.73 19.31 -9.75
CA THR A 130 -2.32 20.61 -9.37
C THR A 130 -1.52 21.80 -9.87
N VAL A 131 -0.31 21.57 -10.38
CA VAL A 131 0.63 22.60 -10.81
C VAL A 131 0.67 22.62 -12.33
N ASN A 132 0.24 23.72 -12.95
CA ASN A 132 0.28 23.88 -14.42
C ASN A 132 1.66 24.39 -14.87
N TRP A 133 2.69 23.56 -14.80
CA TRP A 133 4.06 23.92 -15.19
C TRP A 133 4.45 23.29 -16.53
N THR A 134 5.67 23.57 -16.99
CA THR A 134 6.19 22.90 -18.19
C THR A 134 6.50 21.43 -17.88
N PRO A 135 6.38 20.50 -18.85
CA PRO A 135 6.61 19.06 -18.62
C PRO A 135 7.98 18.73 -18.00
N ALA A 136 9.02 19.49 -18.35
CA ALA A 136 10.35 19.33 -17.78
C ALA A 136 10.40 19.71 -16.28
N GLN A 137 9.71 20.79 -15.89
CA GLN A 137 9.62 21.23 -14.50
C GLN A 137 8.77 20.26 -13.66
N GLU A 138 7.68 19.76 -14.23
CA GLU A 138 6.84 18.73 -13.58
C GLU A 138 7.63 17.45 -13.29
N MET A 139 8.43 16.98 -14.23
CA MET A 139 9.25 15.78 -14.05
C MET A 139 10.30 15.95 -12.94
N VAL A 140 10.95 17.12 -12.89
CA VAL A 140 11.92 17.44 -11.81
C VAL A 140 11.21 17.50 -10.45
N LEU A 141 10.05 18.15 -10.38
CA LEU A 141 9.24 18.24 -9.16
C LEU A 141 8.77 16.85 -8.72
N TYR A 142 8.31 16.02 -9.65
CA TYR A 142 7.81 14.66 -9.39
C TYR A 142 8.88 13.77 -8.76
N ILE A 143 10.07 13.72 -9.38
CA ILE A 143 11.20 12.94 -8.85
C ILE A 143 11.62 13.48 -7.48
N GLY A 144 11.72 14.80 -7.33
CA GLY A 144 12.07 15.43 -6.06
C GLY A 144 11.09 15.08 -4.93
N LEU A 145 9.78 15.10 -5.22
CA LEU A 145 8.73 14.77 -4.26
C LEU A 145 8.72 13.29 -3.89
N ILE A 146 8.94 12.38 -4.86
CA ILE A 146 9.05 10.93 -4.58
C ILE A 146 10.22 10.67 -3.64
N VAL A 147 11.40 11.21 -3.97
CA VAL A 147 12.61 11.02 -3.14
C VAL A 147 12.40 11.59 -1.74
N ALA A 148 11.84 12.80 -1.64
CA ALA A 148 11.52 13.41 -0.34
C ALA A 148 10.52 12.55 0.46
N GLY A 149 9.46 12.06 -0.19
CA GLY A 149 8.46 11.18 0.41
C GLY A 149 9.08 9.90 0.98
N ILE A 150 9.90 9.21 0.16
CA ILE A 150 10.58 7.98 0.57
C ILE A 150 11.52 8.25 1.74
N LEU A 151 12.33 9.31 1.69
CA LEU A 151 13.28 9.64 2.77
C LEU A 151 12.58 9.96 4.09
N ILE A 152 11.49 10.73 4.05
CA ILE A 152 10.72 11.10 5.23
C ILE A 152 10.06 9.85 5.84
N GLN A 153 9.33 9.08 5.02
CA GLN A 153 8.61 7.90 5.49
C GLN A 153 9.56 6.79 5.95
N ALA A 154 10.69 6.57 5.27
CA ALA A 154 11.70 5.59 5.68
C ALA A 154 12.39 5.98 6.99
N ARG A 155 12.63 7.27 7.25
CA ARG A 155 13.14 7.73 8.56
C ARG A 155 12.12 7.48 9.66
N LEU A 156 10.83 7.75 9.41
CA LEU A 156 9.77 7.53 10.38
C LEU A 156 9.63 6.04 10.73
N MET A 157 9.77 5.15 9.75
CA MET A 157 9.75 3.70 9.95
C MET A 157 10.89 3.21 10.86
N ARG A 158 12.09 3.80 10.76
CA ARG A 158 13.25 3.43 11.61
C ARG A 158 13.13 3.88 13.07
N MET A 159 12.20 4.78 13.38
CA MET A 159 11.99 5.31 14.75
C MET A 159 10.90 4.54 15.51
N GLN A 160 10.28 3.54 14.90
CA GLN A 160 9.27 2.64 15.47
C GLN A 160 9.90 1.30 15.87
#